data_AF-A0A924LL14-F1
#
_entry.id   AF-A0A924LL14-F1
#
_cell.length_a   1.000
_cell.length_b   1.000
_cell.length_c   1.000
_cell.angle_alpha   90.00
_cell.angle_beta   90.00
_cell.angle_gamma   90.00
#
_symmetry.space_group_name_H-M   'P 1'
#
loop_
_entity.id
_entity.type
_entity.pdbx_description
1 polymer ?
#
loop_
_entity_poly.entity_id
_entity_poly.type
_entity_poly.pdbx_seq_one_letter_code
_entity_poly.pdbx_strand_id
1 'polypeptide(L)'
;MLMGSERRGFLLALAGIMALLAVAGIVRLASPDDVLGQDRPAVIAASDRAATSGQTSGQTAGQPRRPPPVTGRIFDDGRFLVAYYGTAQTGALGVLGETDPDTAFRRLARAAAPFERPAQPVRLVYELIVTVADDAPGPRAVYSHDIPRAEVQQYVEAARRHGVLLLLDVQPGRDSFLDVARRWAWALRDPGVGLALDPEWRMGRHELPGRTIGSVDAPEVNRVSTWLVALQEKHRLPQKLFVLHQFRTDMIEHVGQVRVRPSLAMVQQVDGFGTPAQKRATYHEVAAPSKFVMGLKLFYDEDVDRLNATEVHRIRPKVRFVSFQ
;
A
#
# COMPACT_ATOMS: atom_id res chain seq x y z
N MET A 1 10.92 3.13 30.20
CA MET A 1 11.88 2.07 29.81
C MET A 1 11.22 0.99 28.91
N LEU A 2 10.20 1.34 28.10
CA LEU A 2 9.39 0.39 27.30
C LEU A 2 9.62 0.50 25.77
N MET A 3 10.44 1.44 25.28
CA MET A 3 10.72 1.63 23.84
C MET A 3 11.73 0.62 23.24
N GLY A 4 12.25 -0.32 24.03
CA GLY A 4 13.29 -1.25 23.61
C GLY A 4 12.80 -2.62 23.10
N SER A 5 11.60 -3.06 23.49
CA SER A 5 11.08 -4.38 23.12
C SER A 5 10.44 -4.40 21.73
N GLU A 6 9.76 -3.31 21.34
CA GLU A 6 9.06 -3.22 20.04
C GLU A 6 10.04 -3.21 18.85
N ARG A 7 11.19 -2.54 18.98
CA ARG A 7 12.25 -2.57 17.96
C ARG A 7 12.91 -3.96 17.81
N ARG A 8 12.91 -4.77 18.87
CA ARG A 8 13.52 -6.11 18.84
C ARG A 8 12.59 -7.17 18.25
N GLY A 9 11.28 -7.09 18.49
CA GLY A 9 10.29 -7.94 17.83
C GLY A 9 10.26 -7.71 16.31
N PHE A 10 10.35 -6.44 15.90
CA PHE A 10 10.35 -6.02 14.49
C PHE A 10 11.56 -6.53 13.68
N LEU A 11 12.78 -6.40 14.22
CA LEU A 11 13.99 -6.91 13.55
C LEU A 11 13.98 -8.45 13.41
N LEU A 12 13.31 -9.16 14.33
CA LEU A 12 13.18 -10.61 14.28
C LEU A 12 12.10 -11.08 13.28
N ALA A 13 11.01 -10.32 13.12
CA ALA A 13 9.98 -10.61 12.12
C ALA A 13 10.49 -10.37 10.68
N LEU A 14 11.22 -9.28 10.44
CA LEU A 14 11.85 -9.00 9.14
C LEU A 14 12.96 -10.03 8.83
N ALA A 15 13.77 -10.41 9.83
CA ALA A 15 14.80 -11.45 9.68
C ALA A 15 14.19 -12.83 9.42
N GLY A 16 13.02 -13.15 9.99
CA GLY A 16 12.29 -14.39 9.73
C GLY A 16 11.80 -14.51 8.28
N ILE A 17 11.24 -13.42 7.73
CA ILE A 17 10.78 -13.35 6.34
C ILE A 17 11.97 -13.39 5.37
N MET A 18 13.06 -12.67 5.67
CA MET A 18 14.31 -12.70 4.89
C MET A 18 14.98 -14.09 4.86
N ALA A 19 14.99 -14.82 5.97
CA ALA A 19 15.57 -16.15 6.05
C ALA A 19 14.76 -17.20 5.25
N LEU A 20 13.44 -17.04 5.16
CA LEU A 20 12.56 -17.91 4.37
C LEU A 20 12.75 -17.72 2.86
N LEU A 21 13.09 -16.52 2.39
CA LEU A 21 13.40 -16.25 0.98
C LEU A 21 14.81 -16.71 0.57
N ALA A 22 15.77 -16.76 1.49
CA ALA A 22 17.15 -17.18 1.21
C ALA A 22 17.28 -18.70 0.89
N VAL A 23 16.38 -19.54 1.42
CA VAL A 23 16.43 -21.00 1.17
C VAL A 23 15.95 -21.37 -0.24
N ALA A 24 15.25 -20.47 -0.94
CA ALA A 24 14.74 -20.70 -2.29
C ALA A 24 15.71 -20.30 -3.42
N GLY A 25 16.91 -19.78 -3.13
CA GLY A 25 17.80 -19.19 -4.12
C GLY A 25 19.27 -19.52 -3.95
N ILE A 26 19.68 -20.79 -4.10
CA ILE A 26 21.10 -21.13 -4.31
C ILE A 26 21.37 -21.15 -5.82
N VAL A 27 21.86 -20.03 -6.36
CA VAL A 27 22.58 -19.99 -7.64
C VAL A 27 23.89 -19.24 -7.40
N ARG A 28 25.01 -19.90 -7.74
CA ARG A 28 26.40 -19.49 -7.49
C ARG A 28 26.73 -18.15 -8.16
N LEU A 29 27.25 -17.19 -7.40
CA LEU A 29 27.93 -15.99 -7.93
C LEU A 29 29.40 -16.28 -8.24
N ALA A 30 29.84 -15.83 -9.41
CA ALA A 30 31.24 -15.54 -9.72
C ALA A 30 31.43 -14.01 -9.66
N SER A 31 32.51 -13.57 -9.02
CA SER A 31 32.84 -12.16 -8.74
C SER A 31 33.25 -11.36 -9.98
N PRO A 32 33.06 -10.02 -9.97
CA PRO A 32 33.83 -9.11 -10.79
C PRO A 32 34.68 -8.11 -9.98
N ASP A 33 35.88 -7.88 -10.47
CA ASP A 33 36.89 -6.95 -9.97
C ASP A 33 36.57 -5.46 -10.27
N ASP A 34 37.17 -4.62 -9.43
CA ASP A 34 37.24 -3.15 -9.40
C ASP A 34 37.66 -2.46 -10.71
N VAL A 35 37.10 -1.27 -10.99
CA VAL A 35 37.89 -0.06 -11.35
C VAL A 35 37.15 1.21 -10.88
N LEU A 36 37.80 1.97 -9.99
CA LEU A 36 37.50 3.36 -9.60
C LEU A 36 38.42 4.34 -10.36
N GLY A 37 37.91 5.55 -10.61
CA GLY A 37 38.69 6.77 -10.92
C GLY A 37 37.72 7.96 -11.08
N GLN A 38 37.59 8.85 -10.08
CA GLN A 38 38.24 10.18 -9.97
C GLN A 38 37.93 11.10 -11.18
N ASP A 39 37.56 12.38 -11.09
CA ASP A 39 37.64 13.38 -10.02
C ASP A 39 36.72 14.60 -10.35
N ARG A 40 36.41 15.39 -9.33
CA ARG A 40 35.69 16.71 -9.33
C ARG A 40 36.59 17.85 -9.92
N PRO A 41 36.18 19.15 -10.08
CA PRO A 41 35.10 19.89 -9.40
C PRO A 41 34.31 20.96 -10.20
N ALA A 42 33.33 21.52 -9.48
CA ALA A 42 32.49 22.67 -9.82
C ALA A 42 33.24 24.02 -9.79
N VAL A 43 32.75 24.97 -10.59
CA VAL A 43 33.09 26.40 -10.51
C VAL A 43 31.84 27.18 -10.10
N ILE A 44 32.02 28.03 -9.09
CA ILE A 44 31.06 29.01 -8.57
C ILE A 44 31.20 30.30 -9.38
N ALA A 45 30.09 30.92 -9.76
CA ALA A 45 30.04 32.37 -9.97
C ALA A 45 28.62 32.89 -9.70
N ALA A 46 28.52 33.75 -8.69
CA ALA A 46 27.38 34.61 -8.45
C ALA A 46 27.57 35.93 -9.21
N SER A 47 26.49 36.51 -9.73
CA SER A 47 26.39 37.93 -10.00
C SER A 47 24.96 38.42 -9.88
N ASP A 48 24.87 39.71 -9.59
CA ASP A 48 23.88 40.37 -8.75
C ASP A 48 23.06 41.38 -9.59
N ARG A 49 21.90 41.80 -9.05
CA ARG A 49 21.05 42.97 -9.40
C ARG A 49 20.16 42.92 -10.65
N ALA A 50 18.87 43.18 -10.48
CA ALA A 50 18.30 44.53 -10.38
C ALA A 50 16.77 44.49 -10.25
N ALA A 51 16.22 45.46 -9.52
CA ALA A 51 14.80 45.61 -9.25
C ALA A 51 14.02 46.12 -10.47
N THR A 52 12.78 45.67 -10.61
CA THR A 52 11.77 46.40 -11.38
C THR A 52 10.43 46.25 -10.69
N SER A 53 9.92 47.38 -10.21
CA SER A 53 8.59 47.60 -9.67
C SER A 53 7.52 47.35 -10.74
N GLY A 54 6.69 46.34 -10.55
CA GLY A 54 5.45 46.14 -11.30
C GLY A 54 4.30 46.00 -10.30
N GLN A 55 3.41 46.99 -10.28
CA GLN A 55 2.11 46.88 -9.62
C GLN A 55 1.34 45.70 -10.24
N THR A 56 0.87 44.78 -9.41
CA THR A 56 -0.19 43.85 -9.82
C THR A 56 -1.19 43.71 -8.68
N SER A 57 -2.38 44.20 -9.00
CA SER A 57 -3.69 43.94 -8.40
C SER A 57 -3.76 42.77 -7.44
N GLY A 58 -4.31 43.04 -6.25
CA GLY A 58 -4.60 42.05 -5.22
C GLY A 58 -5.41 40.88 -5.76
N GLN A 59 -4.76 39.72 -5.85
CA GLN A 59 -5.43 38.44 -5.89
C GLN A 59 -5.82 38.09 -4.46
N THR A 60 -7.11 38.22 -4.17
CA THR A 60 -7.75 37.59 -3.02
C THR A 60 -7.33 36.12 -3.02
N ALA A 61 -6.59 35.69 -2.00
CA ALA A 61 -6.19 34.31 -1.81
C ALA A 61 -7.45 33.42 -1.82
N GLY A 62 -7.67 32.76 -2.95
CA GLY A 62 -8.80 31.85 -3.12
C GLY A 62 -8.69 30.74 -2.08
N GLN A 63 -9.75 30.57 -1.28
CA GLN A 63 -9.90 29.38 -0.43
C GLN A 63 -9.56 28.12 -1.24
N PRO A 64 -8.79 27.16 -0.69
CA PRO A 64 -8.47 25.94 -1.40
C PRO A 64 -9.76 25.28 -1.85
N ARG A 65 -9.94 25.21 -3.17
CA ARG A 65 -11.13 24.66 -3.81
C ARG A 65 -11.27 23.22 -3.34
N ARG A 66 -12.33 22.94 -2.58
CA ARG A 66 -12.62 21.61 -2.04
C ARG A 66 -12.49 20.58 -3.16
N PRO A 67 -11.69 19.51 -3.00
CA PRO A 67 -11.54 18.51 -4.04
C PRO A 67 -12.90 17.91 -4.38
N PRO A 68 -13.14 17.57 -5.67
CA PRO A 68 -14.41 17.02 -6.09
C PRO A 68 -14.72 15.74 -5.31
N PRO A 69 -16.00 15.42 -5.04
CA PRO A 69 -16.36 14.19 -4.36
C PRO A 69 -15.83 12.96 -5.12
N VAL A 70 -15.54 11.88 -4.40
CA VAL A 70 -15.20 10.59 -5.03
C VAL A 70 -16.44 10.07 -5.76
N THR A 71 -16.54 10.36 -7.05
CA THR A 71 -17.62 9.89 -7.94
C THR A 71 -17.06 9.03 -9.07
N GLY A 72 -17.91 8.18 -9.66
CA GLY A 72 -17.54 7.26 -10.74
C GLY A 72 -16.82 5.99 -10.27
N ARG A 73 -16.38 5.15 -11.23
CA ARG A 73 -15.55 3.98 -10.90
C ARG A 73 -14.09 4.40 -10.72
N ILE A 74 -13.37 3.68 -9.88
CA ILE A 74 -12.03 4.06 -9.43
C ILE A 74 -11.02 4.03 -10.59
N PHE A 75 -11.12 3.00 -11.44
CA PHE A 75 -10.22 2.77 -12.57
C PHE A 75 -10.82 3.17 -13.93
N ASP A 76 -11.93 3.90 -13.96
CA ASP A 76 -12.38 4.54 -15.20
C ASP A 76 -11.35 5.58 -15.66
N ASP A 77 -11.44 6.00 -16.93
CA ASP A 77 -10.57 7.01 -17.56
C ASP A 77 -9.08 6.67 -17.57
N GLY A 78 -8.73 5.38 -17.46
CA GLY A 78 -7.35 4.93 -17.50
C GLY A 78 -6.52 5.25 -16.25
N ARG A 79 -7.12 5.78 -15.17
CA ARG A 79 -6.45 6.18 -13.91
C ARG A 79 -5.41 5.17 -13.40
N PHE A 80 -4.32 5.69 -12.85
CA PHE A 80 -3.27 4.95 -12.16
C PHE A 80 -3.28 5.33 -10.68
N LEU A 81 -3.27 4.35 -9.79
CA LEU A 81 -3.22 4.60 -8.35
C LEU A 81 -1.77 4.58 -7.85
N VAL A 82 -1.42 5.52 -6.98
CA VAL A 82 -0.16 5.50 -6.24
C VAL A 82 -0.46 5.66 -4.76
N ALA A 83 0.01 4.71 -3.95
CA ALA A 83 -0.17 4.70 -2.51
C ALA A 83 1.14 4.94 -1.75
N TYR A 84 1.01 5.51 -0.57
CA TYR A 84 1.94 5.26 0.53
C TYR A 84 1.29 4.26 1.48
N TYR A 85 2.07 3.27 1.89
CA TYR A 85 1.67 2.19 2.79
C TYR A 85 2.23 2.43 4.20
N GLY A 86 1.48 2.01 5.22
CA GLY A 86 2.00 1.81 6.56
C GLY A 86 0.97 2.05 7.66
N THR A 87 1.40 2.13 8.91
CA THR A 87 0.50 2.35 10.06
C THR A 87 0.68 3.74 10.66
N ALA A 88 -0.27 4.20 11.47
CA ALA A 88 -0.12 5.44 12.22
C ALA A 88 0.93 5.29 13.34
N GLN A 89 1.50 6.41 13.79
CA GLN A 89 2.37 6.50 14.98
C GLN A 89 3.77 5.86 14.88
N THR A 90 4.07 5.04 13.86
CA THR A 90 5.41 4.46 13.68
C THR A 90 5.78 4.31 12.20
N GLY A 91 6.98 4.79 11.84
CA GLY A 91 7.57 4.55 10.52
C GLY A 91 8.09 3.12 10.32
N ALA A 92 8.12 2.30 11.38
CA ALA A 92 8.62 0.92 11.27
C ALA A 92 7.75 0.03 10.36
N LEU A 93 6.48 0.36 10.20
CA LEU A 93 5.56 -0.45 9.38
C LEU A 93 5.20 0.23 8.05
N GLY A 94 6.04 1.17 7.58
CA GLY A 94 5.93 1.81 6.27
C GLY A 94 5.88 3.32 6.33
N VAL A 95 6.14 3.94 5.17
CA VAL A 95 6.33 5.40 5.03
C VAL A 95 5.17 6.28 5.50
N LEU A 96 3.94 5.76 5.57
CA LEU A 96 2.81 6.53 6.10
C LEU A 96 3.01 6.95 7.56
N GLY A 97 3.63 6.11 8.38
CA GLY A 97 3.78 6.35 9.81
C GLY A 97 4.95 7.27 10.19
N GLU A 98 5.75 7.69 9.21
CA GLU A 98 6.91 8.56 9.44
C GLU A 98 6.55 10.03 9.73
N THR A 99 5.38 10.47 9.25
CA THR A 99 4.97 11.89 9.30
C THR A 99 3.46 12.01 9.52
N ASP A 100 2.99 13.21 9.87
CA ASP A 100 1.56 13.49 9.91
C ASP A 100 0.89 13.34 8.52
N PRO A 101 -0.44 13.10 8.45
CA PRO A 101 -1.13 12.84 7.19
C PRO A 101 -0.97 13.96 6.13
N ASP A 102 -0.92 15.23 6.53
CA ASP A 102 -0.81 16.35 5.60
C ASP A 102 0.63 16.45 5.02
N THR A 103 1.65 16.11 5.82
CA THR A 103 3.02 15.96 5.32
C THR A 103 3.16 14.72 4.42
N ALA A 104 2.54 13.60 4.80
CA ALA A 104 2.49 12.40 3.98
C ALA A 104 1.85 12.67 2.61
N PHE A 105 0.79 13.48 2.54
CA PHE A 105 0.18 13.92 1.27
C PHE A 105 1.21 14.55 0.32
N ARG A 106 1.97 15.54 0.82
CA ARG A 106 2.97 16.27 0.01
C ARG A 106 4.12 15.38 -0.43
N ARG A 107 4.50 14.38 0.37
CA ARG A 107 5.52 13.39 -0.01
C ARG A 107 4.97 12.44 -1.07
N LEU A 108 3.78 11.90 -0.85
CA LEU A 108 3.09 11.00 -1.77
C LEU A 108 2.87 11.67 -3.15
N ALA A 109 2.42 12.92 -3.19
CA ALA A 109 2.25 13.66 -4.44
C ALA A 109 3.56 13.76 -5.25
N ARG A 110 4.70 13.97 -4.56
CA ARG A 110 6.03 13.99 -5.20
C ARG A 110 6.45 12.61 -5.70
N ALA A 111 6.25 11.56 -4.90
CA ALA A 111 6.56 10.19 -5.29
C ALA A 111 5.70 9.69 -6.46
N ALA A 112 4.48 10.22 -6.59
CA ALA A 112 3.53 9.82 -7.61
C ALA A 112 3.72 10.54 -8.96
N ALA A 113 4.34 11.73 -8.97
CA ALA A 113 4.53 12.52 -10.19
C ALA A 113 5.19 11.74 -11.36
N PRO A 114 6.21 10.88 -11.15
CA PRO A 114 6.79 10.09 -12.24
C PRO A 114 5.85 9.06 -12.88
N PHE A 115 4.72 8.72 -12.24
CA PHE A 115 3.75 7.76 -12.77
C PHE A 115 2.69 8.40 -13.66
N GLU A 116 2.56 9.73 -13.65
CA GLU A 116 1.55 10.46 -14.41
C GLU A 116 1.82 10.43 -15.91
N ARG A 117 0.75 10.26 -16.70
CA ARG A 117 0.79 10.29 -18.17
C ARG A 117 -0.42 11.03 -18.72
N PRO A 118 -0.33 11.68 -19.90
CA PRO A 118 -1.41 12.51 -20.44
C PRO A 118 -2.80 11.85 -20.53
N ALA A 119 -2.87 10.54 -20.75
CA ALA A 119 -4.12 9.76 -20.84
C ALA A 119 -4.33 8.79 -19.66
N GLN A 120 -3.58 8.97 -18.57
CA GLN A 120 -3.62 8.12 -17.39
C GLN A 120 -3.29 8.99 -16.17
N PRO A 121 -4.28 9.76 -15.67
CA PRO A 121 -4.08 10.61 -14.52
C PRO A 121 -3.84 9.76 -13.26
N VAL A 122 -3.03 10.29 -12.37
CA VAL A 122 -2.71 9.64 -11.10
C VAL A 122 -3.75 9.99 -10.04
N ARG A 123 -4.11 9.02 -9.22
CA ARG A 123 -4.91 9.23 -8.02
C ARG A 123 -4.20 8.64 -6.81
N LEU A 124 -4.07 9.47 -5.78
CA LEU A 124 -3.31 9.13 -4.58
C LEU A 124 -4.15 8.32 -3.60
N VAL A 125 -3.47 7.46 -2.84
CA VAL A 125 -4.06 6.57 -1.85
C VAL A 125 -3.22 6.57 -0.57
N TYR A 126 -3.86 6.64 0.59
CA TYR A 126 -3.24 6.21 1.84
C TYR A 126 -3.63 4.76 2.08
N GLU A 127 -2.68 3.85 2.14
CA GLU A 127 -2.90 2.44 2.48
C GLU A 127 -2.50 2.23 3.94
N LEU A 128 -3.47 2.44 4.83
CA LEU A 128 -3.26 2.52 6.28
C LEU A 128 -3.56 1.17 6.93
N ILE A 129 -2.55 0.55 7.54
CA ILE A 129 -2.73 -0.62 8.40
C ILE A 129 -3.54 -0.19 9.62
N VAL A 130 -4.75 -0.70 9.75
CA VAL A 130 -5.64 -0.38 10.87
C VAL A 130 -5.75 -1.51 11.89
N THR A 131 -5.47 -2.74 11.48
CA THR A 131 -5.30 -3.88 12.37
C THR A 131 -3.94 -4.47 12.08
N VAL A 132 -3.08 -4.54 13.09
CA VAL A 132 -1.68 -4.94 13.01
C VAL A 132 -1.55 -6.34 13.59
N ALA A 133 -0.82 -7.23 12.92
CA ALA A 133 -0.49 -8.53 13.46
C ALA A 133 0.64 -8.45 14.50
N ASP A 134 0.51 -9.21 15.57
CA ASP A 134 1.43 -9.20 16.71
C ASP A 134 2.19 -10.52 16.83
N ASP A 135 3.45 -10.46 17.24
CA ASP A 135 4.26 -11.64 17.55
C ASP A 135 3.86 -12.33 18.88
N ALA A 136 3.13 -11.60 19.73
CA ALA A 136 2.65 -12.04 21.03
C ALA A 136 1.10 -12.09 21.08
N PRO A 137 0.51 -13.03 21.85
CA PRO A 137 -0.92 -13.07 22.01
C PRO A 137 -1.41 -11.88 22.84
N GLY A 138 -2.35 -11.12 22.29
CA GLY A 138 -3.20 -10.20 23.06
C GLY A 138 -4.21 -10.96 23.96
N PRO A 139 -5.08 -10.24 24.70
CA PRO A 139 -6.03 -10.84 25.64
C PRO A 139 -6.99 -11.88 25.03
N ARG A 140 -7.28 -11.78 23.73
CA ARG A 140 -8.12 -12.74 22.98
C ARG A 140 -7.31 -13.88 22.34
N ALA A 141 -5.99 -13.90 22.52
CA ALA A 141 -5.07 -14.84 21.87
C ALA A 141 -5.18 -14.88 20.33
N VAL A 142 -5.55 -13.74 19.72
CA VAL A 142 -5.71 -13.62 18.27
C VAL A 142 -4.48 -13.08 17.55
N TYR A 143 -3.44 -12.65 18.26
CA TYR A 143 -2.18 -12.17 17.66
C TYR A 143 -2.37 -10.98 16.70
N SER A 144 -3.25 -10.06 17.09
CA SER A 144 -3.43 -8.80 16.38
C SER A 144 -4.07 -7.77 17.30
N HIS A 145 -3.84 -6.49 17.05
CA HIS A 145 -4.53 -5.38 17.68
C HIS A 145 -4.99 -4.34 16.66
N ASP A 146 -6.02 -3.59 17.03
CA ASP A 146 -6.51 -2.45 16.25
C ASP A 146 -5.77 -1.18 16.69
N ILE A 147 -5.37 -0.33 15.75
CA ILE A 147 -4.82 0.99 16.09
C ILE A 147 -5.91 1.88 16.71
N PRO A 148 -5.57 2.94 17.47
CA PRO A 148 -6.58 3.79 18.07
C PRO A 148 -7.50 4.41 17.02
N ARG A 149 -8.81 4.39 17.27
CA ARG A 149 -9.83 4.96 16.37
C ARG A 149 -9.53 6.41 15.95
N ALA A 150 -8.98 7.21 16.87
CA ALA A 150 -8.64 8.60 16.61
C ALA A 150 -7.60 8.75 15.48
N GLU A 151 -6.63 7.84 15.38
CA GLU A 151 -5.63 7.84 14.30
C GLU A 151 -6.30 7.60 12.94
N VAL A 152 -7.16 6.58 12.86
CA VAL A 152 -7.95 6.31 11.64
C VAL A 152 -8.83 7.50 11.28
N GLN A 153 -9.41 8.18 12.27
CA GLN A 153 -10.22 9.37 12.03
C GLN A 153 -9.41 10.53 11.43
N GLN A 154 -8.17 10.76 11.89
CA GLN A 154 -7.28 11.77 11.30
C GLN A 154 -7.01 11.49 9.81
N TYR A 155 -6.77 10.22 9.46
CA TYR A 155 -6.56 9.80 8.08
C TYR A 155 -7.84 9.91 7.22
N VAL A 156 -9.02 9.58 7.76
CA VAL A 156 -10.30 9.80 7.07
C VAL A 156 -10.51 11.29 6.77
N GLU A 157 -10.23 12.16 7.72
CA GLU A 157 -10.35 13.61 7.54
C GLU A 157 -9.33 14.16 6.55
N ALA A 158 -8.07 13.72 6.63
CA ALA A 158 -7.03 14.08 5.67
C ALA A 158 -7.38 13.61 4.24
N ALA A 159 -7.88 12.37 4.10
CA ALA A 159 -8.31 11.83 2.82
C ALA A 159 -9.40 12.69 2.17
N ARG A 160 -10.40 13.11 2.95
CA ARG A 160 -11.45 14.03 2.49
C ARG A 160 -10.91 15.40 2.12
N ARG A 161 -9.99 15.97 2.92
CA ARG A 161 -9.41 17.30 2.66
C ARG A 161 -8.62 17.35 1.37
N HIS A 162 -7.84 16.30 1.09
CA HIS A 162 -6.92 16.25 -0.06
C HIS A 162 -7.49 15.53 -1.28
N GLY A 163 -8.68 14.91 -1.16
CA GLY A 163 -9.30 14.16 -2.26
C GLY A 163 -8.59 12.85 -2.59
N VAL A 164 -7.79 12.32 -1.66
CA VAL A 164 -7.11 11.03 -1.80
C VAL A 164 -8.03 9.90 -1.34
N LEU A 165 -7.79 8.69 -1.83
CA LEU A 165 -8.47 7.51 -1.28
C LEU A 165 -7.79 7.08 0.02
N LEU A 166 -8.56 6.50 0.94
CA LEU A 166 -8.01 5.79 2.09
C LEU A 166 -8.34 4.30 1.93
N LEU A 167 -7.35 3.45 2.03
CA LEU A 167 -7.46 2.00 1.93
C LEU A 167 -7.09 1.44 3.30
N LEU A 168 -8.06 0.83 3.98
CA LEU A 168 -7.83 0.24 5.29
C LEU A 168 -7.22 -1.13 5.09
N ASP A 169 -5.96 -1.30 5.47
CA ASP A 169 -5.27 -2.58 5.45
C ASP A 169 -5.49 -3.33 6.77
N VAL A 170 -5.80 -4.62 6.68
CA VAL A 170 -6.07 -5.46 7.85
C VAL A 170 -5.17 -6.68 7.86
N GLN A 171 -4.43 -6.83 8.95
CA GLN A 171 -3.59 -7.97 9.29
C GLN A 171 -4.26 -8.74 10.44
N PRO A 172 -5.08 -9.76 10.15
CA PRO A 172 -6.10 -10.19 11.10
C PRO A 172 -5.57 -11.11 12.21
N GLY A 173 -4.31 -11.55 12.14
CA GLY A 173 -3.81 -12.61 13.00
C GLY A 173 -4.71 -13.85 12.86
N ARG A 174 -5.24 -14.33 13.97
CA ARG A 174 -6.17 -15.49 14.02
C ARG A 174 -7.65 -15.11 13.95
N ASP A 175 -7.99 -13.82 13.91
CA ASP A 175 -9.37 -13.42 13.61
C ASP A 175 -9.68 -13.71 12.12
N SER A 176 -10.97 -13.79 11.77
CA SER A 176 -11.36 -13.80 10.36
C SER A 176 -11.30 -12.39 9.76
N PHE A 177 -11.00 -12.27 8.47
CA PHE A 177 -11.02 -10.97 7.79
C PHE A 177 -12.37 -10.27 7.90
N LEU A 178 -13.47 -11.04 7.89
CA LEU A 178 -14.81 -10.48 7.98
C LEU A 178 -15.08 -9.84 9.35
N ASP A 179 -14.61 -10.47 10.42
CA ASP A 179 -14.78 -9.94 11.77
C ASP A 179 -13.96 -8.67 11.96
N VAL A 180 -12.71 -8.65 11.49
CA VAL A 180 -11.86 -7.45 11.50
C VAL A 180 -12.48 -6.33 10.67
N ALA A 181 -12.90 -6.60 9.43
CA ALA A 181 -13.50 -5.61 8.54
C ALA A 181 -14.77 -4.98 9.16
N ARG A 182 -15.58 -5.75 9.88
CA ARG A 182 -16.78 -5.25 10.58
C ARG A 182 -16.45 -4.27 11.70
N ARG A 183 -15.32 -4.40 12.39
CA ARG A 183 -14.86 -3.41 13.40
C ARG A 183 -14.61 -2.04 12.77
N TRP A 184 -14.15 -2.03 11.53
CA TRP A 184 -13.88 -0.82 10.74
C TRP A 184 -15.07 -0.34 9.88
N ALA A 185 -16.25 -0.94 10.03
CA ALA A 185 -17.45 -0.58 9.27
C ALA A 185 -17.81 0.92 9.39
N TRP A 186 -17.47 1.57 10.50
CA TRP A 186 -17.72 2.99 10.70
C TRP A 186 -16.91 3.87 9.73
N ALA A 187 -15.65 3.51 9.44
CA ALA A 187 -14.77 4.21 8.52
C ALA A 187 -15.11 3.83 7.07
N LEU A 188 -15.39 2.56 6.82
CA LEU A 188 -15.84 2.05 5.52
C LEU A 188 -17.18 2.63 5.05
N ARG A 189 -17.93 3.36 5.89
CA ARG A 189 -19.10 4.14 5.45
C ARG A 189 -18.73 5.44 4.72
N ASP A 190 -17.47 5.86 4.76
CA ASP A 190 -17.03 7.02 4.01
C ASP A 190 -16.88 6.71 2.50
N PRO A 191 -17.32 7.59 1.58
CA PRO A 191 -17.24 7.36 0.14
C PRO A 191 -15.84 7.06 -0.40
N GLY A 192 -14.78 7.64 0.17
CA GLY A 192 -13.40 7.49 -0.28
C GLY A 192 -12.62 6.35 0.38
N VAL A 193 -13.26 5.58 1.26
CA VAL A 193 -12.58 4.54 2.07
C VAL A 193 -12.82 3.13 1.51
N GLY A 194 -11.75 2.43 1.14
CA GLY A 194 -11.71 1.04 0.71
C GLY A 194 -11.12 0.08 1.76
N LEU A 195 -10.96 -1.20 1.39
CA LEU A 195 -10.44 -2.26 2.25
C LEU A 195 -9.37 -3.09 1.52
N ALA A 196 -8.23 -3.31 2.15
CA ALA A 196 -7.21 -4.25 1.72
C ALA A 196 -7.18 -5.43 2.68
N LEU A 197 -7.04 -6.65 2.14
CA LEU A 197 -6.82 -7.86 2.93
C LEU A 197 -5.37 -8.27 2.73
N ASP A 198 -4.67 -8.51 3.83
CA ASP A 198 -3.28 -8.95 3.82
C ASP A 198 -3.16 -10.42 4.28
N PRO A 199 -3.22 -11.39 3.35
CA PRO A 199 -3.32 -12.81 3.69
C PRO A 199 -2.06 -13.37 4.37
N GLU A 200 -0.89 -12.73 4.20
CA GLU A 200 0.33 -13.20 4.87
C GLU A 200 0.19 -13.16 6.40
N TRP A 201 -0.71 -12.33 6.92
CA TRP A 201 -1.01 -12.18 8.34
C TRP A 201 -2.26 -12.92 8.79
N ARG A 202 -2.90 -13.69 7.90
CA ARG A 202 -4.07 -14.50 8.24
C ARG A 202 -3.63 -15.88 8.72
N MET A 203 -3.63 -16.05 10.03
CA MET A 203 -3.07 -17.21 10.73
C MET A 203 -4.12 -18.28 11.01
N GLY A 204 -3.73 -19.54 10.85
CA GLY A 204 -4.41 -20.69 11.40
C GLY A 204 -4.29 -20.78 12.93
N ARG A 205 -5.02 -21.74 13.52
CA ARG A 205 -5.12 -21.92 14.98
C ARG A 205 -3.77 -22.10 15.69
N HIS A 206 -2.80 -22.69 15.01
CA HIS A 206 -1.48 -23.03 15.57
C HIS A 206 -0.35 -22.22 14.94
N GLU A 207 -0.66 -21.31 14.02
CA GLU A 207 0.31 -20.48 13.32
C GLU A 207 0.53 -19.17 14.09
N LEU A 208 1.68 -18.56 13.85
CA LEU A 208 2.14 -17.36 14.54
C LEU A 208 2.63 -16.34 13.51
N PRO A 209 2.19 -15.06 13.61
CA PRO A 209 2.72 -13.98 12.79
C PRO A 209 4.25 -13.92 12.83
N GLY A 210 4.86 -13.62 11.68
CA GLY A 210 6.33 -13.52 11.54
C GLY A 210 7.08 -14.87 11.59
N ARG A 211 6.40 -15.99 11.84
CA ARG A 211 6.97 -17.35 11.75
C ARG A 211 6.40 -18.16 10.60
N THR A 212 5.15 -17.88 10.25
CA THR A 212 4.42 -18.51 9.16
C THR A 212 3.88 -17.42 8.25
N ILE A 213 3.99 -17.63 6.94
CA ILE A 213 3.25 -16.83 5.97
C ILE A 213 1.85 -17.41 5.90
N GLY A 214 0.86 -16.60 6.25
CA GLY A 214 -0.54 -16.99 6.32
C GLY A 214 -1.18 -17.24 4.95
N SER A 215 -2.41 -17.73 5.00
CA SER A 215 -3.24 -17.94 3.81
C SER A 215 -4.70 -17.64 4.08
N VAL A 216 -5.44 -17.41 2.99
CA VAL A 216 -6.90 -17.29 3.01
C VAL A 216 -7.49 -18.04 1.82
N ASP A 217 -8.59 -18.74 2.05
CA ASP A 217 -9.33 -19.40 0.98
C ASP A 217 -10.37 -18.45 0.34
N ALA A 218 -10.64 -18.64 -0.95
CA ALA A 218 -11.58 -17.85 -1.73
C ALA A 218 -12.97 -17.70 -1.08
N PRO A 219 -13.55 -18.69 -0.37
CA PRO A 219 -14.81 -18.51 0.36
C PRO A 219 -14.76 -17.39 1.40
N GLU A 220 -13.65 -17.21 2.13
CA GLU A 220 -13.52 -16.13 3.11
C GLU A 220 -13.42 -14.76 2.41
N VAL A 221 -12.59 -14.65 1.36
CA VAL A 221 -12.52 -13.46 0.49
C VAL A 221 -13.90 -13.10 -0.09
N ASN A 222 -14.65 -14.12 -0.52
CA ASN A 222 -16.00 -13.96 -1.06
C ASN A 222 -17.00 -13.50 -0.01
N ARG A 223 -16.88 -13.94 1.26
CA ARG A 223 -17.69 -13.44 2.37
C ARG A 223 -17.42 -11.96 2.65
N VAL A 224 -16.14 -11.56 2.68
CA VAL A 224 -15.74 -10.16 2.91
C VAL A 224 -16.24 -9.27 1.78
N SER A 225 -15.98 -9.64 0.52
CA SER A 225 -16.43 -8.85 -0.63
C SER A 225 -17.95 -8.77 -0.74
N THR A 226 -18.70 -9.83 -0.39
CA THR A 226 -20.17 -9.79 -0.32
C THR A 226 -20.64 -8.79 0.74
N TRP A 227 -20.04 -8.83 1.91
CA TRP A 227 -20.38 -7.91 2.99
C TRP A 227 -20.05 -6.45 2.63
N LEU A 228 -18.90 -6.20 1.99
CA LEU A 228 -18.50 -4.86 1.57
C LEU A 228 -19.44 -4.29 0.49
N VAL A 229 -19.90 -5.12 -0.46
CA VAL A 229 -20.94 -4.76 -1.44
C VAL A 229 -22.24 -4.38 -0.72
N ALA A 230 -22.71 -5.21 0.22
CA ALA A 230 -23.93 -4.92 0.97
C ALA A 230 -23.82 -3.61 1.78
N LEU A 231 -22.64 -3.30 2.35
CA LEU A 231 -22.37 -2.04 3.02
C LEU A 231 -22.42 -0.86 2.04
N GLN A 232 -21.79 -1.00 0.87
CA GLN A 232 -21.80 0.01 -0.20
C GLN A 232 -23.23 0.30 -0.68
N GLU A 233 -24.03 -0.73 -0.95
CA GLU A 233 -25.43 -0.60 -1.39
C GLU A 233 -26.31 0.04 -0.31
N LYS A 234 -26.24 -0.46 0.93
CA LYS A 234 -27.03 0.05 2.06
C LYS A 234 -26.83 1.55 2.28
N HIS A 235 -25.60 2.02 2.11
CA HIS A 235 -25.24 3.42 2.33
C HIS A 235 -25.15 4.25 1.03
N ARG A 236 -25.53 3.67 -0.12
CA ARG A 236 -25.49 4.32 -1.45
C ARG A 236 -24.12 4.93 -1.76
N LEU A 237 -23.05 4.21 -1.40
CA LEU A 237 -21.68 4.67 -1.57
C LEU A 237 -21.20 4.45 -3.02
N PRO A 238 -20.20 5.21 -3.49
CA PRO A 238 -19.53 4.90 -4.75
C PRO A 238 -18.79 3.55 -4.67
N GLN A 239 -18.23 3.13 -5.80
CA GLN A 239 -17.40 1.93 -5.88
C GLN A 239 -16.25 1.99 -4.85
N LYS A 240 -16.08 0.90 -4.10
CA LYS A 240 -15.04 0.76 -3.07
C LYS A 240 -13.78 0.14 -3.67
N LEU A 241 -12.59 0.65 -3.29
CA LEU A 241 -11.34 -0.04 -3.58
C LEU A 241 -11.26 -1.29 -2.69
N PHE A 242 -11.00 -2.45 -3.30
CA PHE A 242 -10.85 -3.71 -2.59
C PHE A 242 -9.57 -4.42 -3.06
N VAL A 243 -8.57 -4.49 -2.19
CA VAL A 243 -7.22 -4.98 -2.53
C VAL A 243 -6.96 -6.31 -1.84
N LEU A 244 -6.29 -7.22 -2.54
CA LEU A 244 -5.75 -8.46 -1.99
C LEU A 244 -4.23 -8.45 -2.20
N HIS A 245 -3.46 -8.53 -1.11
CA HIS A 245 -2.00 -8.68 -1.18
C HIS A 245 -1.62 -10.12 -1.49
N GLN A 246 -0.62 -10.31 -2.36
CA GLN A 246 -0.15 -11.65 -2.71
C GLN A 246 1.26 -11.65 -3.30
N PHE A 247 2.17 -12.47 -2.78
CA PHE A 247 3.48 -12.74 -3.39
C PHE A 247 3.84 -14.22 -3.47
N ARG A 248 2.96 -15.10 -2.96
CA ARG A 248 3.00 -16.55 -3.19
C ARG A 248 1.64 -17.05 -3.64
N THR A 249 1.61 -18.09 -4.45
CA THR A 249 0.37 -18.67 -4.99
C THR A 249 -0.53 -19.28 -3.90
N ASP A 250 0.05 -19.73 -2.80
CA ASP A 250 -0.66 -20.36 -1.66
C ASP A 250 -1.20 -19.37 -0.63
N MET A 251 -0.89 -18.07 -0.72
CA MET A 251 -1.48 -17.05 0.17
C MET A 251 -2.99 -16.86 -0.08
N ILE A 252 -3.43 -17.04 -1.32
CA ILE A 252 -4.85 -16.99 -1.68
C ILE A 252 -5.22 -18.31 -2.32
N GLU A 253 -5.67 -19.24 -1.50
CA GLU A 253 -6.10 -20.56 -1.94
C GLU A 253 -7.32 -20.41 -2.85
N HIS A 254 -7.32 -21.19 -3.93
CA HIS A 254 -8.37 -21.17 -4.93
C HIS A 254 -8.71 -19.78 -5.47
N VAL A 255 -7.72 -18.91 -5.71
CA VAL A 255 -7.91 -17.55 -6.26
C VAL A 255 -8.82 -17.52 -7.51
N GLY A 256 -8.83 -18.60 -8.30
CA GLY A 256 -9.76 -18.86 -9.41
C GLY A 256 -11.26 -18.81 -9.05
N GLN A 257 -11.62 -19.02 -7.78
CA GLN A 257 -12.98 -19.03 -7.24
C GLN A 257 -13.36 -17.70 -6.57
N VAL A 258 -12.45 -16.73 -6.47
CA VAL A 258 -12.80 -15.37 -6.04
C VAL A 258 -13.75 -14.75 -7.07
N ARG A 259 -14.91 -14.28 -6.59
CA ARG A 259 -15.98 -13.73 -7.42
C ARG A 259 -15.72 -12.27 -7.73
N VAL A 260 -15.70 -11.92 -9.01
CA VAL A 260 -15.61 -10.53 -9.47
C VAL A 260 -16.88 -9.78 -9.06
N ARG A 261 -16.72 -8.63 -8.41
CA ARG A 261 -17.82 -7.77 -7.94
C ARG A 261 -17.77 -6.43 -8.66
N PRO A 262 -18.67 -6.15 -9.62
CA PRO A 262 -18.66 -4.86 -10.35
C PRO A 262 -18.76 -3.63 -9.44
N SER A 263 -19.42 -3.75 -8.28
CA SER A 263 -19.54 -2.70 -7.27
C SER A 263 -18.24 -2.42 -6.48
N LEU A 264 -17.20 -3.22 -6.69
CA LEU A 264 -15.86 -3.04 -6.10
C LEU A 264 -14.83 -2.85 -7.22
N ALA A 265 -13.81 -2.03 -6.95
CA ALA A 265 -12.59 -1.99 -7.75
C ALA A 265 -11.63 -3.03 -7.16
N MET A 266 -11.67 -4.25 -7.71
CA MET A 266 -10.88 -5.37 -7.19
C MET A 266 -9.44 -5.34 -7.74
N VAL A 267 -8.46 -5.32 -6.85
CA VAL A 267 -7.03 -5.28 -7.18
C VAL A 267 -6.32 -6.45 -6.52
N GLN A 268 -5.42 -7.10 -7.27
CA GLN A 268 -4.41 -7.99 -6.72
C GLN A 268 -3.10 -7.20 -6.70
N GLN A 269 -2.58 -6.89 -5.53
CA GLN A 269 -1.33 -6.16 -5.37
C GLN A 269 -0.20 -7.15 -5.06
N VAL A 270 0.80 -7.21 -5.94
CA VAL A 270 1.94 -8.11 -5.76
C VAL A 270 2.91 -7.53 -4.75
N ASP A 271 3.03 -8.20 -3.61
CA ASP A 271 3.60 -7.65 -2.38
C ASP A 271 4.90 -8.35 -1.95
N GLY A 272 5.82 -8.53 -2.91
CA GLY A 272 7.12 -9.16 -2.68
C GLY A 272 8.25 -8.20 -3.02
N PHE A 273 9.35 -8.28 -2.28
CA PHE A 273 10.54 -7.46 -2.48
C PHE A 273 11.69 -8.22 -3.14
N GLY A 274 12.69 -7.48 -3.61
CA GLY A 274 13.94 -8.03 -4.13
C GLY A 274 14.42 -7.28 -5.36
N THR A 275 15.22 -7.95 -6.18
CA THR A 275 15.71 -7.38 -7.45
C THR A 275 14.58 -7.21 -8.48
N PRO A 276 14.74 -6.35 -9.51
CA PRO A 276 13.78 -6.22 -10.60
C PRO A 276 13.39 -7.55 -11.25
N ALA A 277 14.35 -8.48 -11.39
CA ALA A 277 14.10 -9.80 -11.96
C ALA A 277 13.18 -10.64 -11.06
N GLN A 278 13.47 -10.69 -9.76
CA GLN A 278 12.64 -11.41 -8.78
C GLN A 278 11.23 -10.81 -8.70
N LYS A 279 11.10 -9.48 -8.61
CA LYS A 279 9.77 -8.83 -8.59
C LYS A 279 8.95 -9.15 -9.82
N ARG A 280 9.57 -9.13 -11.02
CA ARG A 280 8.89 -9.51 -12.26
C ARG A 280 8.51 -10.99 -12.23
N ALA A 281 9.39 -11.88 -11.80
CA ALA A 281 9.08 -13.32 -11.70
C ALA A 281 7.88 -13.57 -10.79
N THR A 282 7.91 -13.03 -9.56
CA THR A 282 6.80 -13.12 -8.61
C THR A 282 5.51 -12.54 -9.18
N TYR A 283 5.59 -11.39 -9.84
CA TYR A 283 4.43 -10.76 -10.46
C TYR A 283 3.78 -11.64 -11.52
N HIS A 284 4.56 -12.29 -12.39
CA HIS A 284 4.00 -13.18 -13.41
C HIS A 284 3.44 -14.48 -12.81
N GLU A 285 4.06 -14.99 -11.76
CA GLU A 285 3.65 -16.23 -11.10
C GLU A 285 2.26 -16.11 -10.45
N VAL A 286 2.00 -15.01 -9.72
CA VAL A 286 0.75 -14.87 -8.97
C VAL A 286 -0.35 -14.13 -9.74
N ALA A 287 -0.03 -13.48 -10.86
CA ALA A 287 -0.97 -12.59 -11.55
C ALA A 287 -2.24 -13.29 -12.03
N ALA A 288 -3.39 -12.76 -11.62
CA ALA A 288 -4.73 -13.18 -12.05
C ALA A 288 -5.49 -12.03 -12.77
N PRO A 289 -4.97 -11.53 -13.91
CA PRO A 289 -5.48 -10.33 -14.57
C PRO A 289 -6.88 -10.48 -15.17
N SER A 290 -7.39 -11.71 -15.30
CA SER A 290 -8.77 -11.97 -15.73
C SER A 290 -9.82 -11.63 -14.66
N LYS A 291 -9.39 -11.48 -13.40
CA LYS A 291 -10.25 -11.19 -12.24
C LYS A 291 -9.97 -9.84 -11.62
N PHE A 292 -8.70 -9.42 -11.64
CA PHE A 292 -8.24 -8.26 -10.89
C PHE A 292 -7.56 -7.24 -11.79
N VAL A 293 -7.70 -5.98 -11.41
CA VAL A 293 -6.71 -4.97 -11.80
C VAL A 293 -5.40 -5.33 -11.10
N MET A 294 -4.27 -5.19 -11.78
CA MET A 294 -2.98 -5.56 -11.20
C MET A 294 -2.29 -4.39 -10.52
N GLY A 295 -1.72 -4.66 -9.35
CA GLY A 295 -0.87 -3.75 -8.59
C GLY A 295 0.49 -4.36 -8.24
N LEU A 296 1.43 -3.51 -7.84
CA LEU A 296 2.79 -3.90 -7.44
C LEU A 296 3.25 -3.02 -6.27
N LYS A 297 3.77 -3.62 -5.20
CA LYS A 297 4.43 -2.87 -4.13
C LYS A 297 5.91 -2.61 -4.46
N LEU A 298 6.38 -1.41 -4.17
CA LEU A 298 7.75 -0.96 -4.30
C LEU A 298 8.29 -0.62 -2.91
N PHE A 299 9.37 -1.26 -2.50
CA PHE A 299 9.94 -1.11 -1.16
C PHE A 299 11.10 -0.13 -1.19
N TYR A 300 11.15 0.84 -0.28
CA TYR A 300 12.24 1.81 -0.24
C TYR A 300 13.57 1.18 0.16
N ASP A 301 13.54 0.30 1.15
CA ASP A 301 14.75 -0.26 1.78
C ASP A 301 15.01 -1.72 1.37
N GLU A 302 13.96 -2.50 1.08
CA GLU A 302 14.07 -3.93 0.79
C GLU A 302 14.27 -4.26 -0.70
N ASP A 303 13.87 -3.38 -1.62
CA ASP A 303 14.12 -3.59 -3.05
C ASP A 303 15.55 -3.19 -3.42
N VAL A 304 16.30 -4.13 -3.99
CA VAL A 304 17.61 -3.87 -4.60
C VAL A 304 17.38 -3.30 -6.00
N ASP A 305 17.98 -2.15 -6.34
CA ASP A 305 17.79 -1.45 -7.63
C ASP A 305 16.30 -1.30 -8.00
N ARG A 306 15.52 -0.76 -7.05
CA ARG A 306 14.06 -0.62 -7.15
C ARG A 306 13.61 -0.09 -8.51
N LEU A 307 12.63 -0.79 -9.09
CA LEU A 307 11.96 -0.41 -10.34
C LEU A 307 11.48 1.06 -10.30
N ASN A 308 11.84 1.82 -11.33
CA ASN A 308 11.29 3.16 -11.53
C ASN A 308 9.94 3.14 -12.28
N ALA A 309 9.26 4.28 -12.34
CA ALA A 309 7.93 4.39 -12.96
C ALA A 309 7.90 3.94 -14.43
N THR A 310 8.93 4.25 -15.22
CA THR A 310 9.01 3.82 -16.63
C THR A 310 9.06 2.29 -16.74
N GLU A 311 9.83 1.65 -15.87
CA GLU A 311 9.96 0.20 -15.84
C GLU A 311 8.68 -0.49 -15.35
N VAL A 312 8.01 0.07 -14.34
CA VAL A 312 6.71 -0.43 -13.86
C VAL A 312 5.67 -0.37 -14.98
N HIS A 313 5.58 0.74 -15.70
CA HIS A 313 4.65 0.90 -16.82
C HIS A 313 4.87 -0.09 -17.98
N ARG A 314 6.07 -0.66 -18.09
CA ARG A 314 6.42 -1.69 -19.09
C ARG A 314 6.00 -3.10 -18.67
N ILE A 315 5.71 -3.35 -17.39
CA ILE A 315 5.29 -4.66 -16.90
C ILE A 315 3.99 -5.11 -17.57
N ARG A 316 3.90 -6.40 -17.90
CA ARG A 316 2.71 -7.08 -18.41
C ARG A 316 2.41 -8.30 -17.54
N PRO A 317 1.13 -8.62 -17.21
CA PRO A 317 -0.07 -7.80 -17.40
C PRO A 317 0.06 -6.37 -16.85
N LYS A 318 -0.71 -5.41 -17.38
CA LYS A 318 -0.48 -3.97 -17.10
C LYS A 318 -0.73 -3.65 -15.62
N VAL A 319 0.27 -3.10 -14.94
CA VAL A 319 0.16 -2.53 -13.59
C VAL A 319 -0.66 -1.23 -13.66
N ARG A 320 -1.61 -1.05 -12.74
CA ARG A 320 -2.40 0.18 -12.58
C ARG A 320 -2.48 0.70 -11.14
N PHE A 321 -1.84 0.01 -10.20
CA PHE A 321 -1.70 0.43 -8.82
C PHE A 321 -0.27 0.18 -8.34
N VAL A 322 0.35 1.18 -7.73
CA VAL A 322 1.62 1.02 -7.02
C VAL A 322 1.45 1.49 -5.59
N SER A 323 1.99 0.75 -4.64
CA SER A 323 2.19 1.21 -3.27
C SER A 323 3.68 1.33 -2.98
N PHE A 324 4.04 2.34 -2.20
CA PHE A 324 5.38 2.48 -1.64
C PHE A 324 5.35 2.15 -0.16
N GLN A 325 6.27 1.29 0.27
CA GLN A 325 6.49 0.91 1.66
C GLN A 325 7.92 1.20 2.07
#